data_AF-A0A6C0DKA3-F1
#
_entry.id   AF-A0A6C0DKA3-F1
#
_cell.length_a   1.000
_cell.length_b   1.000
_cell.length_c   1.000
_cell.angle_alpha   90.00
_cell.angle_beta   90.00
_cell.angle_gamma   90.00
#
_symmetry.space_group_name_H-M   'P 1'
#
loop_
_entity.id
_entity.type
_entity.pdbx_description
1 polymer ?
#
loop_
_entity_poly.entity_id
_entity_poly.type
_entity_poly.pdbx_seq_one_letter_code
_entity_poly.pdbx_strand_id
1 'polypeptide(L)'
;MSNMSNMRNICETQTKNSNLSLCISRVMNHVTKENIKHVLNDIGLGEISHIDIINKNNNGDVYKVVFIHFNRWFDNENSSKAIERLSSGKDIKVIYDFPWFWKLTPNKSKYNY
;
A
#
# COMPACT_ATOMS: atom_id res chain seq x y z
N MET A 1 2.60 -31.03 -40.27
CA MET A 1 3.96 -31.33 -39.73
C MET A 1 4.88 -30.35 -40.44
N SER A 2 5.52 -29.34 -39.87
CA SER A 2 6.13 -29.02 -38.56
C SER A 2 6.60 -27.55 -38.76
N ASN A 3 6.83 -26.66 -37.82
CA ASN A 3 6.90 -26.66 -36.37
C ASN A 3 6.71 -25.22 -35.90
N MET A 4 6.28 -25.12 -34.66
CA MET A 4 6.05 -23.93 -33.86
C MET A 4 7.35 -23.16 -33.61
N SER A 5 7.38 -21.86 -33.90
CA SER A 5 8.42 -20.94 -33.42
C SER A 5 7.75 -19.73 -32.76
N ASN A 6 7.44 -19.91 -31.48
CA ASN A 6 7.18 -18.83 -30.54
C ASN A 6 8.46 -17.99 -30.37
N MET A 7 8.35 -16.68 -30.56
CA MET A 7 9.15 -15.71 -29.81
C MET A 7 8.44 -14.37 -29.88
N ARG A 8 7.38 -14.21 -29.09
CA ARG A 8 6.87 -12.88 -28.74
C ARG A 8 7.73 -12.36 -27.60
N ASN A 9 8.39 -11.24 -27.88
CA ASN A 9 9.11 -10.39 -26.96
C ASN A 9 8.54 -10.43 -25.54
N ILE A 10 9.24 -11.07 -24.61
CA ILE A 10 9.12 -10.71 -23.20
C ILE A 10 10.24 -9.71 -22.98
N CYS A 11 9.86 -8.43 -22.93
CA CYS A 11 10.74 -7.35 -22.55
C CYS A 11 11.49 -7.75 -21.27
N GLU A 12 12.80 -7.95 -21.39
CA GLU A 12 13.68 -7.47 -20.34
C GLU A 12 13.34 -6.01 -20.12
N THR A 13 12.81 -5.65 -18.96
CA THR A 13 13.21 -4.42 -18.26
C THR A 13 12.46 -4.26 -16.95
N GLN A 14 13.27 -4.05 -15.90
CA GLN A 14 12.92 -3.58 -14.57
C GLN A 14 12.38 -4.66 -13.60
N THR A 15 13.30 -5.31 -12.89
CA THR A 15 13.17 -5.44 -11.42
C THR A 15 13.11 -4.02 -10.83
N LYS A 16 11.98 -3.35 -11.07
CA LYS A 16 11.62 -2.12 -10.39
C LYS A 16 11.38 -2.58 -8.97
N ASN A 17 12.22 -2.15 -8.03
CA ASN A 17 11.81 -1.96 -6.65
C ASN A 17 10.66 -0.95 -6.67
N SER A 18 9.50 -1.42 -7.12
CA SER A 18 8.23 -0.72 -7.12
C SER A 18 7.80 -0.81 -5.69
N ASN A 19 8.27 0.16 -4.89
CA ASN A 19 8.08 0.23 -3.45
C ASN A 19 6.75 -0.43 -3.06
N LEU A 20 6.85 -1.65 -2.51
CA LEU A 20 5.70 -2.48 -2.11
C LEU A 20 5.14 -1.93 -0.80
N SER A 21 5.06 -0.61 -0.72
CA SER A 21 4.85 0.11 0.50
C SER A 21 3.85 1.23 0.28
N LEU A 22 2.93 1.34 1.22
CA LEU A 22 1.89 2.37 1.22
C LEU A 22 2.11 3.32 2.40
N CYS A 23 1.58 4.52 2.27
CA CYS A 23 1.57 5.54 3.31
C CYS A 23 0.14 5.95 3.64
N ILE A 24 -0.17 6.01 4.94
CA ILE A 24 -1.32 6.71 5.50
C ILE A 24 -0.79 7.97 6.20
N SER A 25 -1.06 9.13 5.60
CA SER A 25 -0.45 10.40 6.03
C SER A 25 -0.97 10.91 7.38
N ARG A 26 -2.14 10.45 7.82
CA ARG A 26 -2.76 10.90 9.06
C ARG A 26 -3.65 9.80 9.64
N VAL A 27 -3.21 9.28 10.78
CA VAL A 27 -3.95 8.35 11.63
C VAL A 27 -4.07 8.97 13.01
N MET A 28 -5.24 8.88 13.64
CA MET A 28 -5.47 9.45 14.96
C MET A 28 -4.59 8.75 16.01
N ASN A 29 -4.14 9.49 17.02
CA ASN A 29 -3.17 8.97 17.99
C ASN A 29 -3.67 7.76 18.80
N HIS A 30 -4.99 7.65 19.04
CA HIS A 30 -5.58 6.52 19.77
C HIS A 30 -5.62 5.22 18.96
N VAL A 31 -5.50 5.28 17.63
CA VAL A 31 -5.54 4.09 16.77
C VAL A 31 -4.25 3.28 16.98
N THR A 32 -4.40 1.99 17.28
CA THR A 32 -3.28 1.08 17.53
C THR A 32 -2.74 0.46 16.23
N LYS A 33 -1.53 -0.13 16.29
CA LYS A 33 -0.96 -0.87 15.16
C LYS A 33 -1.83 -2.06 14.78
N GLU A 34 -2.45 -2.68 15.78
CA GLU A 34 -3.37 -3.82 15.64
C GLU A 34 -4.65 -3.40 14.91
N ASN A 35 -5.24 -2.24 15.24
CA ASN A 35 -6.39 -1.71 14.50
C ASN A 35 -6.05 -1.48 13.02
N ILE A 36 -4.89 -0.86 12.76
CA ILE A 36 -4.43 -0.62 11.38
C ILE A 36 -4.26 -1.95 10.64
N LYS A 37 -3.55 -2.91 11.25
CA LYS A 37 -3.30 -4.22 10.65
C LYS A 37 -4.60 -4.98 10.34
N HIS A 38 -5.57 -4.92 11.25
CA HIS A 38 -6.87 -5.56 11.04
C HIS A 38 -7.59 -4.99 9.82
N VAL A 39 -7.77 -3.66 9.77
CA VAL A 39 -8.41 -2.98 8.63
C VAL A 39 -7.70 -3.27 7.31
N LEU A 40 -6.35 -3.28 7.31
CA LEU A 40 -5.57 -3.56 6.10
C LEU A 40 -5.61 -5.02 5.65
N ASN A 41 -5.75 -5.96 6.57
CA ASN A 41 -5.94 -7.37 6.24
C ASN A 41 -7.34 -7.59 5.64
N ASP A 42 -8.37 -6.95 6.18
CA ASP A 42 -9.75 -7.10 5.73
C ASP A 42 -9.97 -6.60 4.29
N ILE A 43 -9.27 -5.54 3.87
CA ILE A 43 -9.31 -5.06 2.48
C ILE A 43 -8.60 -6.01 1.50
N GLY A 44 -7.70 -6.88 1.99
CA GLY A 44 -7.08 -7.95 1.20
C GLY A 44 -6.16 -7.47 0.08
N LEU A 45 -5.36 -6.42 0.29
CA LEU A 45 -4.43 -5.90 -0.72
C LEU A 45 -3.17 -6.77 -0.86
N GLY A 46 -2.68 -7.33 0.23
CA GLY A 46 -1.44 -8.08 0.23
C GLY A 46 -1.04 -8.60 1.60
N GLU A 47 0.04 -9.37 1.61
CA GLU A 47 0.64 -9.93 2.81
C GLU A 47 1.53 -8.88 3.47
N ILE A 48 1.09 -8.32 4.60
CA ILE A 48 1.84 -7.29 5.32
C ILE A 48 3.09 -7.90 5.95
N SER A 49 4.25 -7.37 5.57
CA SER A 49 5.56 -7.66 6.18
C SER A 49 5.66 -7.02 7.57
N HIS A 50 5.59 -5.69 7.60
CA HIS A 50 5.65 -4.90 8.82
C HIS A 50 4.99 -3.52 8.60
N ILE A 51 4.81 -2.80 9.70
CA ILE A 51 4.19 -1.47 9.73
C ILE A 51 5.07 -0.58 10.59
N ASP A 52 5.53 0.51 10.00
CA ASP A 52 6.27 1.58 10.66
C ASP A 52 5.33 2.74 11.00
N ILE A 53 5.46 3.25 12.22
CA ILE A 53 4.59 4.30 12.74
C ILE A 53 5.46 5.44 13.25
N ILE A 54 5.28 6.61 12.65
CA ILE A 54 5.95 7.84 13.06
C ILE A 54 4.93 8.72 13.78
N ASN A 55 5.19 9.03 15.04
CA ASN A 55 4.40 10.02 15.78
C ASN A 55 4.78 11.43 15.30
N LYS A 56 3.77 12.25 15.05
CA LYS A 56 3.89 13.65 14.66
C LYS A 56 3.04 14.50 15.60
N ASN A 57 3.50 15.73 15.82
CA ASN A 57 2.77 16.76 16.54
C ASN A 57 2.76 18.00 15.66
N ASN A 58 1.58 18.56 15.43
CA ASN A 58 1.42 19.84 14.77
C ASN A 58 0.61 20.76 15.69
N ASN A 59 1.27 21.65 16.42
CA ASN A 59 0.62 22.61 17.33
C ASN A 59 -0.34 21.97 18.35
N GLY A 60 0.04 20.84 18.93
CA GLY A 60 -0.78 20.10 19.91
C GLY A 60 -1.68 19.04 19.29
N ASP A 61 -1.86 19.04 17.96
CA ASP A 61 -2.52 17.96 17.23
C ASP A 61 -1.53 16.80 17.04
N VAL A 62 -1.66 15.78 17.89
CA VAL A 62 -0.83 14.57 17.84
C VAL A 62 -1.48 13.55 16.91
N TYR A 63 -0.73 13.12 15.91
CA TYR A 63 -1.18 12.12 14.93
C TYR A 63 -0.04 11.19 14.55
N LYS A 64 -0.39 10.11 13.87
CA LYS A 64 0.54 9.10 13.36
C LYS A 64 0.62 9.20 11.84
N VAL A 65 1.82 9.08 11.31
CA VAL A 65 2.07 8.75 9.90
C VAL A 65 2.44 7.27 9.87
N VAL A 66 1.76 6.51 9.03
CA VAL A 66 1.92 5.06 8.98
C VAL A 66 2.45 4.66 7.62
N PHE A 67 3.46 3.80 7.62
CA PHE A 67 4.01 3.15 6.45
C PHE A 67 3.77 1.65 6.56
N ILE A 68 3.31 1.06 5.47
CA ILE A 68 2.89 -0.33 5.41
C ILE A 68 3.75 -0.99 4.37
N HIS A 69 4.45 -2.07 4.71
CA HIS A 69 5.26 -2.84 3.76
C HIS A 69 4.62 -4.18 3.52
N PHE A 70 4.59 -4.59 2.26
CA PHE A 70 4.09 -5.89 1.87
C PHE A 70 5.26 -6.83 1.53
N ASN A 71 5.20 -8.07 2.02
CA ASN A 71 6.01 -9.17 1.48
C ASN A 71 5.65 -9.37 -0.01
N ARG A 72 4.34 -9.29 -0.31
CA ARG A 72 3.77 -9.38 -1.65
C ARG A 72 2.36 -8.81 -1.68
N TRP A 73 1.94 -8.34 -2.85
CA TRP A 73 0.52 -8.10 -3.13
C TRP A 73 -0.19 -9.42 -3.40
N PHE A 74 -1.48 -9.48 -3.12
CA PHE A 74 -2.29 -10.64 -3.49
C PHE A 74 -2.67 -10.61 -4.97
N ASP A 75 -2.82 -11.79 -5.56
CA ASP A 75 -3.38 -11.95 -6.90
C ASP A 75 -4.91 -12.04 -6.80
N ASN A 76 -5.53 -10.87 -6.62
CA ASN A 76 -6.97 -10.73 -6.52
C ASN A 76 -7.45 -9.38 -7.09
N GLU A 77 -8.77 -9.25 -7.23
CA GLU A 77 -9.38 -8.07 -7.84
C GLU A 77 -9.13 -6.78 -7.05
N ASN A 78 -9.21 -6.82 -5.71
CA ASN A 78 -8.98 -5.66 -4.86
C ASN A 78 -7.56 -5.12 -4.99
N SER A 79 -6.58 -6.01 -4.91
CA SER A 79 -5.16 -5.73 -5.09
C SER A 79 -4.88 -5.18 -6.49
N SER A 80 -5.45 -5.80 -7.53
CA SER A 80 -5.28 -5.35 -8.91
C SER A 80 -5.80 -3.93 -9.14
N LYS A 81 -7.03 -3.65 -8.68
CA LYS A 81 -7.63 -2.31 -8.74
C LYS A 81 -6.84 -1.29 -7.93
N ALA A 82 -6.33 -1.67 -6.77
CA ALA A 82 -5.48 -0.84 -5.93
C ALA A 82 -4.19 -0.46 -6.67
N ILE A 83 -3.48 -1.45 -7.23
CA ILE A 83 -2.25 -1.23 -7.99
C ILE A 83 -2.49 -0.32 -9.19
N GLU A 84 -3.54 -0.58 -9.99
CA GLU A 84 -3.89 0.26 -11.14
C GLU A 84 -4.14 1.70 -10.73
N ARG A 85 -4.96 1.90 -9.69
CA ARG A 85 -5.32 3.23 -9.21
C ARG A 85 -4.10 3.98 -8.67
N LEU A 86 -3.28 3.33 -7.86
CA LEU A 86 -2.05 3.92 -7.32
C LEU A 86 -1.04 4.25 -8.42
N SER A 87 -0.89 3.37 -9.41
CA SER A 87 0.01 3.56 -10.56
C SER A 87 -0.43 4.72 -11.46
N SER A 88 -1.75 5.02 -11.49
CA SER A 88 -2.29 6.21 -12.17
C SER A 88 -2.09 7.53 -11.40
N GLY A 89 -1.37 7.51 -10.27
CA GLY A 89 -1.11 8.68 -9.42
C GLY A 89 -2.28 9.05 -8.50
N LYS A 90 -3.30 8.20 -8.39
CA LYS A 90 -4.45 8.38 -7.49
C LYS A 90 -4.21 7.71 -6.13
N ASP A 91 -5.12 7.95 -5.22
CA ASP A 91 -5.15 7.41 -3.86
C ASP A 91 -6.24 6.36 -3.67
N ILE A 92 -6.10 5.52 -2.63
CA ILE A 92 -7.14 4.58 -2.21
C ILE A 92 -7.81 5.12 -0.95
N LYS A 93 -9.14 5.08 -0.91
CA LYS A 93 -9.94 5.42 0.26
C LYS A 93 -10.36 4.15 0.97
N VAL A 94 -9.97 4.00 2.24
CA VAL A 94 -10.36 2.87 3.10
C VAL A 94 -11.23 3.40 4.23
N ILE A 95 -12.50 3.01 4.25
CA ILE A 95 -13.43 3.36 5.32
C ILE A 95 -13.24 2.34 6.45
N TYR A 96 -12.77 2.78 7.61
CA TYR A 96 -12.58 1.91 8.77
C TYR A 96 -13.71 2.05 9.80
N ASP A 97 -14.36 3.21 9.84
CA ASP A 97 -15.52 3.49 10.69
C ASP A 97 -16.31 4.63 10.07
N PHE A 98 -17.46 4.38 9.46
CA PHE A 98 -18.17 5.39 8.66
C PHE A 98 -18.61 6.59 9.54
N PRO A 99 -18.36 7.85 9.12
CA PRO A 99 -17.87 8.30 7.82
C PRO A 99 -16.35 8.46 7.71
N TRP A 100 -15.59 8.06 8.73
CA TRP A 100 -14.14 8.16 8.80
C TRP A 100 -13.43 7.20 7.85
N PHE A 101 -12.37 7.70 7.25
CA PHE A 101 -11.58 6.94 6.28
C PHE A 101 -10.10 7.31 6.34
N TRP A 102 -9.26 6.38 5.89
CA TRP A 102 -7.87 6.64 5.59
C TRP A 102 -7.66 6.79 4.09
N LYS A 103 -6.73 7.68 3.76
CA LYS A 103 -6.21 7.85 2.41
C LYS A 103 -4.87 7.14 2.32
N LEU A 104 -4.80 6.12 1.47
CA LEU A 104 -3.59 5.35 1.20
C LEU A 104 -2.96 5.87 -0.10
N THR A 105 -1.66 6.10 -0.06
CA THR A 105 -0.86 6.56 -1.21
C THR A 105 0.39 5.70 -1.34
N PRO A 106 1.05 5.66 -2.53
CA PRO A 106 2.36 5.04 -2.63
C PRO A 106 3.34 5.67 -1.64
N ASN A 107 4.19 4.87 -1.00
CA ASN A 107 5.23 5.41 -0.14
C ASN A 107 6.21 6.26 -0.97
N LYS A 108 6.26 7.56 -0.67
CA LYS A 108 7.16 8.55 -1.29
C LYS A 108 8.33 8.95 -0.38
N SER A 109 8.47 8.31 0.77
CA SER A 109 9.58 8.57 1.68
C SER A 109 10.91 8.26 0.98
N LYS A 110 11.89 9.15 1.16
CA LYS A 110 13.28 8.90 0.73
C LYS A 110 14.00 7.92 1.65
N TYR A 111 13.44 7.69 2.83
CA TYR A 111 13.95 6.74 3.82
C TYR A 111 13.17 5.43 3.71
N ASN A 112 13.85 4.32 3.99
CA ASN A 112 13.28 2.99 4.08
C ASN A 112 12.47 2.85 5.40
N TYR A 113 11.42 3.66 5.55
CA TYR A 113 10.31 3.40 6.46
C TYR A 113 9.19 2.73 5.72
#